data_AF-A0A958HPK6-F1
#
_entry.id   AF-A0A958HPK6-F1
#
_cell.length_a   1.000
_cell.length_b   1.000
_cell.length_c   1.000
_cell.angle_alpha   90.00
_cell.angle_beta   90.00
_cell.angle_gamma   90.00
#
_symmetry.space_group_name_H-M   'P 1'
#
loop_
_entity.id
_entity.type
_entity.pdbx_description
1 polymer ?
#
loop_
_entity_poly.entity_id
_entity_poly.type
_entity_poly.pdbx_seq_one_letter_code
_entity_poly.pdbx_strand_id
1 'polypeptide(L)'
;MPLTVPNLDDRNFEQLVAETRARIPVHTPEWTNLNDSDPGITLVQLFAFMTENLLYRSNRIPERNRKKFLSLLNIPLRPASPARG
;
A
#
# COMPACT_ATOMS: atom_id res chain seq x y z
N MET A 1 25.79 -1.11 2.98
CA MET A 1 24.62 -0.47 2.35
C MET A 1 23.36 -1.07 2.95
N PRO A 2 22.43 -0.27 3.49
CA PRO A 2 21.12 -0.79 3.89
C PRO A 2 20.41 -1.32 2.63
N LEU A 3 19.78 -2.48 2.75
CA LEU A 3 18.93 -3.01 1.69
C LEU A 3 17.70 -2.11 1.60
N THR A 4 17.50 -1.48 0.44
CA THR A 4 16.30 -0.70 0.15
C THR A 4 15.12 -1.66 0.01
N VAL A 5 14.11 -1.50 0.87
CA VAL A 5 12.88 -2.29 0.76
C VAL A 5 12.19 -1.89 -0.56
N PRO A 6 11.90 -2.84 -1.46
CA PRO A 6 11.22 -2.51 -2.70
C PRO A 6 9.80 -2.03 -2.38
N ASN A 7 9.42 -0.92 -3.00
CA ASN A 7 8.03 -0.47 -3.01
C ASN A 7 7.27 -1.32 -4.02
N LEU A 8 6.28 -2.09 -3.57
CA LEU A 8 5.49 -2.97 -4.43
C LEU A 8 4.42 -2.20 -5.18
N ASP A 9 3.82 -1.20 -4.53
CA ASP A 9 2.77 -0.34 -5.06
C ASP A 9 2.69 0.92 -4.20
N ASP A 10 2.79 2.09 -4.84
CA ASP A 10 2.87 3.40 -4.20
C ASP A 10 1.60 4.24 -4.36
N ARG A 11 0.52 3.64 -4.87
CA ARG A 11 -0.74 4.35 -5.07
C ARG A 11 -1.32 4.86 -3.75
N ASN A 12 -1.66 6.14 -3.73
CA ASN A 12 -2.36 6.78 -2.63
C ASN A 12 -3.87 6.81 -2.86
N PHE A 13 -4.62 7.22 -1.83
CA PHE A 13 -6.08 7.34 -1.86
C PHE A 13 -6.61 8.05 -3.10
N GLU A 14 -6.08 9.24 -3.42
CA GLU A 14 -6.56 10.07 -4.53
C GLU A 14 -6.38 9.37 -5.88
N GLN A 15 -5.24 8.70 -6.07
CA GLN A 15 -4.96 7.92 -7.26
C GLN A 15 -5.92 6.74 -7.39
N LEU A 16 -6.22 6.05 -6.29
CA LEU A 16 -7.17 4.93 -6.28
C LEU A 16 -8.61 5.38 -6.58
N VAL A 17 -9.04 6.52 -6.03
CA VAL A 17 -10.36 7.11 -6.33
C VAL A 17 -10.43 7.53 -7.80
N ALA A 18 -9.42 8.24 -8.30
CA ALA A 18 -9.38 8.69 -9.69
C ALA A 18 -9.41 7.51 -10.67
N GLU A 19 -8.61 6.47 -10.41
CA GLU A 19 -8.57 5.25 -11.22
C GLU A 19 -9.93 4.53 -11.22
N THR A 20 -10.59 4.45 -10.07
CA THR A 20 -11.92 3.82 -9.96
C THR A 20 -12.99 4.63 -10.68
N ARG A 21 -12.97 5.97 -10.54
CA ARG A 21 -13.92 6.86 -11.24
C ARG A 21 -13.76 6.79 -12.76
N ALA A 22 -12.53 6.68 -13.26
CA ALA A 22 -12.26 6.53 -14.69
C ALA A 22 -12.84 5.22 -15.28
N ARG A 23 -13.08 4.22 -14.44
CA ARG A 23 -13.65 2.92 -14.83
C ARG A 23 -15.18 2.91 -14.85
N ILE A 24 -15.85 3.86 -14.18
CA ILE A 24 -17.33 3.92 -14.07
C ILE A 24 -18.02 3.93 -15.45
N PRO A 25 -17.63 4.78 -16.43
CA PRO A 25 -18.36 4.84 -17.70
C PRO A 25 -18.31 3.54 -18.51
N VAL A 26 -17.30 2.72 -18.28
CA VAL A 26 -17.08 1.45 -19.00
C VAL A 26 -17.87 0.31 -18.36
N HIS A 27 -17.96 0.27 -17.04
CA HIS A 27 -18.57 -0.86 -16.31
C HIS A 27 -20.00 -0.61 -15.83
N THR A 28 -20.36 0.64 -15.57
CA THR A 28 -21.67 1.04 -15.03
C THR A 28 -22.14 2.32 -15.74
N PRO A 29 -22.38 2.29 -17.06
CA PRO A 29 -22.81 3.48 -17.82
C PRO A 29 -24.14 4.06 -17.35
N GLU A 30 -24.98 3.26 -16.68
CA GLU A 30 -26.23 3.69 -16.04
C GLU A 30 -26.02 4.58 -14.81
N TRP A 31 -24.84 4.54 -14.20
CA TRP A 31 -24.50 5.36 -13.04
C TRP A 31 -24.00 6.75 -13.48
N THR A 32 -24.95 7.67 -13.58
CA THR A 32 -24.71 9.03 -14.12
C THR A 32 -24.41 10.07 -13.04
N ASN A 33 -24.86 9.84 -11.80
CA ASN A 33 -24.65 10.76 -10.70
C ASN A 33 -23.31 10.51 -9.98
N LEU A 34 -22.27 11.26 -10.34
CA LEU A 34 -20.91 11.09 -9.81
C LEU A 34 -20.49 12.19 -8.83
N ASN A 35 -21.45 12.77 -8.12
CA ASN A 35 -21.21 13.78 -7.10
C ASN A 35 -20.71 13.15 -5.79
N ASP A 36 -20.00 13.91 -4.95
CA ASP A 36 -19.41 13.38 -3.71
C ASP A 36 -20.45 12.96 -2.65
N SER A 37 -21.68 13.46 -2.73
CA SER A 37 -22.79 13.04 -1.88
C SER A 37 -23.48 11.76 -2.36
N ASP A 38 -23.09 11.23 -3.52
CA ASP A 38 -23.59 9.97 -4.03
C ASP A 38 -23.12 8.80 -3.14
N PRO A 39 -24.01 7.93 -2.65
CA PRO A 39 -23.62 6.79 -1.82
C PRO A 39 -22.65 5.83 -2.54
N GLY A 40 -22.75 5.70 -3.86
CA GLY A 40 -21.80 4.91 -4.65
C GLY A 40 -20.40 5.52 -4.64
N ILE A 41 -20.29 6.85 -4.73
CA ILE A 41 -18.99 7.54 -4.61
C ILE A 41 -18.43 7.39 -3.20
N THR A 42 -19.28 7.44 -2.16
CA THR A 42 -18.86 7.15 -0.78
C THR A 42 -18.26 5.75 -0.65
N LEU A 43 -18.84 4.74 -1.30
CA LEU A 43 -18.29 3.38 -1.31
C LEU A 43 -16.95 3.33 -2.03
N VAL A 44 -16.80 4.00 -3.18
CA VAL A 44 -15.52 4.11 -3.90
C VAL A 44 -14.43 4.68 -2.99
N GLN A 45 -14.73 5.76 -2.28
CA GLN A 45 -13.80 6.37 -1.33
C GLN A 45 -13.46 5.41 -0.18
N LEU A 46 -14.45 4.74 0.42
CA LEU A 46 -14.20 3.76 1.49
C LEU A 46 -13.26 2.63 1.03
N PHE A 47 -13.51 2.06 -0.15
CA PHE A 47 -12.67 1.00 -0.68
C PHE A 47 -11.27 1.49 -1.07
N ALA A 48 -11.14 2.72 -1.59
CA ALA A 48 -9.84 3.34 -1.84
C ALA A 48 -9.04 3.48 -0.54
N PHE A 49 -9.66 3.98 0.54
CA PHE A 49 -9.03 4.08 1.86
C PHE A 49 -8.59 2.70 2.40
N MET A 50 -9.46 1.69 2.34
CA MET A 50 -9.11 0.34 2.76
C MET A 50 -7.95 -0.24 1.93
N THR A 51 -7.94 0.02 0.63
CA THR A 51 -6.90 -0.45 -0.28
C THR A 51 -5.56 0.19 0.01
N GLU A 52 -5.50 1.51 0.22
CA GLU A 52 -4.28 2.22 0.61
C GLU A 52 -3.67 1.63 1.91
N ASN A 53 -4.52 1.30 2.89
CA ASN A 53 -4.08 0.61 4.11
C ASN A 53 -3.50 -0.79 3.83
N LEU A 54 -4.05 -1.53 2.86
CA LEU A 54 -3.52 -2.83 2.44
C LEU A 54 -2.19 -2.68 1.68
N LEU A 55 -2.05 -1.66 0.83
CA LEU A 55 -0.79 -1.36 0.12
C LEU A 55 0.31 -1.01 1.12
N TYR A 56 0.02 -0.15 2.11
CA TYR A 56 0.94 0.17 3.20
C TYR A 56 1.47 -1.10 3.90
N ARG A 57 0.59 -2.05 4.23
CA ARG A 57 0.98 -3.31 4.88
C ARG A 57 1.77 -4.21 3.95
N SER A 58 1.39 -4.28 2.67
CA SER A 58 2.05 -5.10 1.66
C SER A 58 3.49 -4.65 1.43
N ASN A 59 3.73 -3.34 1.39
CA ASN A 59 5.07 -2.75 1.28
C ASN A 59 6.01 -3.08 2.46
N ARG A 60 5.49 -3.62 3.57
CA ARG A 60 6.30 -4.09 4.72
C ARG A 60 6.65 -5.57 4.66
N ILE A 61 6.00 -6.36 3.80
CA ILE A 61 6.21 -7.80 3.68
C ILE A 61 7.65 -8.16 3.30
N PRO A 62 8.31 -7.50 2.32
CA PRO A 62 9.67 -7.87 1.93
C PRO A 62 10.67 -7.82 3.09
N GLU A 63 10.58 -6.78 3.93
CA GLU A 63 11.46 -6.64 5.10
C GLU A 63 11.16 -7.68 6.18
N ARG A 64 9.87 -8.00 6.42
CA ARG A 64 9.48 -9.06 7.37
C ARG A 64 10.03 -10.42 6.92
N ASN A 65 9.91 -10.73 5.64
CA ASN A 65 10.41 -11.97 5.07
C ASN A 65 11.93 -12.02 5.18
N ARG A 66 12.64 -10.94 4.85
CA ARG A 66 14.10 -10.85 4.97
C ARG A 66 14.58 -11.18 6.39
N LYS A 67 13.97 -10.58 7.41
CA LYS A 67 14.32 -10.86 8.82
C LYS A 67 14.11 -12.34 9.17
N LYS A 68 13.00 -12.92 8.69
CA LYS A 68 12.71 -14.33 8.93
C LYS A 68 13.70 -15.25 8.23
N PHE A 69 14.10 -14.96 6.98
CA PHE A 69 15.13 -15.70 6.26
C PHE A 69 16.48 -15.69 6.98
N LEU A 70 16.96 -14.53 7.44
CA LEU A 70 18.22 -14.43 8.19
C LEU A 70 18.19 -15.23 9.50
N SER A 71 17.05 -15.21 10.19
CA SER A 71 16.83 -16.02 11.40
C SER A 71 16.87 -17.52 11.10
N LEU A 72 16.30 -17.98 9.98
CA LEU A 72 16.36 -19.38 9.57
C LEU A 72 17.79 -19.82 9.21
N LEU A 73 18.63 -18.91 8.72
CA LEU A 73 20.04 -19.17 8.43
C LEU A 73 20.96 -19.06 9.67
N ASN A 74 20.39 -18.89 10.88
CA ASN A 74 21.14 -18.65 12.11
C ASN A 74 22.12 -17.47 12.04
N ILE A 75 21.80 -16.44 11.23
CA ILE A 75 22.62 -15.23 11.13
C ILE A 75 22.15 -14.24 12.22
N PRO A 76 22.96 -13.96 13.25
CA PRO A 76 22.56 -13.07 14.35
C PRO A 76 22.64 -11.59 13.93
N LEU A 77 21.96 -10.72 14.69
CA LEU A 77 22.20 -9.28 14.62
C LEU A 77 23.65 -8.99 15.04
N ARG A 78 24.27 -8.00 14.40
CA ARG A 78 25.60 -7.54 14.81
C ARG A 78 25.50 -6.94 16.23
N PRO A 79 26.48 -7.21 17.10
CA PRO A 79 26.52 -6.61 18.43
C PRO A 79 26.63 -5.09 18.31
N ALA A 80 26.10 -4.39 19.32
CA ALA A 80 26.26 -2.94 19.41
C ALA A 80 27.75 -2.57 19.50
N SER A 81 28.15 -1.50 18.82
CA SER A 81 29.48 -0.91 18.94
C SER A 81 29.36 0.54 19.41
N PRO A 82 30.25 1.02 20.30
CA PRO A 82 30.22 2.41 20.74
C PRO A 82 30.38 3.35 19.55
N ALA A 83 29.64 4.46 19.57
CA ALA A 83 29.80 5.53 18.59
C ALA A 83 31.20 6.13 18.75
N ARG A 84 31.88 6.40 17.64
CA ARG A 84 33.12 7.18 17.64
C ARG A 84 32.74 8.63 17.35
N GLY A 85 33.06 9.51 18.27
CA GLY A 85 33.00 10.96 18.09
C GLY A 85 34.22 11.48 17.34
#